data_AF-A0A932BH68-F1
#
_entry.id   AF-A0A932BH68-F1
#
_cell.length_a   1.000
_cell.length_b   1.000
_cell.length_c   1.000
_cell.angle_alpha   90.00
_cell.angle_beta   90.00
_cell.angle_gamma   90.00
#
_symmetry.space_group_name_H-M   'P 1'
#
loop_
_entity.id
_entity.type
_entity.pdbx_description
1 polymer ?
#
loop_
_entity_poly.entity_id
_entity_poly.type
_entity_poly.pdbx_seq_one_letter_code
_entity_poly.pdbx_strand_id
1 'polypeptide(L)'
;MDAAESRQGELTSAYLYRVIAACEGEPKRRRMFEELARDADAQARHWSERMRASGIEPAPFRPDFRARLVGRLVRMLGPARLAHALTAMKVRGMSVYRGGGMILPSKHDDVGERHRTGKEGATAVSSGGSLRAAVFGANDGLVSNASLILGVAGAAPDGSIVLLTGVAGLLAGAFSMGAGEYVSVRSQREMYEHQIALERAELAEYPEEEAEELALIFAARGMDEEEARRHAGALVRDPSRALQTLAREELGLDPGDLGSPWGAATSSFLSFALGASVPLVPFVIARGPGALAVSVAVSAAALFAIGAATSLFTGRGALAGGVRMLGIGACAGALTYTVGRLLGVGLG
;
A
#
# COMPACT_ATOMS: atom_id res chain seq x y z
N MET A 1 -19.27 -3.85 21.75
CA MET A 1 -18.15 -2.88 21.84
C MET A 1 -18.27 -2.14 23.16
N ASP A 2 -17.15 -1.74 23.76
CA ASP A 2 -17.15 -0.88 24.94
C ASP A 2 -17.64 0.53 24.54
N ALA A 3 -18.58 1.10 25.30
CA ALA A 3 -19.10 2.44 25.05
C ALA A 3 -17.99 3.51 25.17
N ALA A 4 -17.00 3.28 26.05
CA ALA A 4 -15.86 4.17 26.19
C ALA A 4 -14.93 4.14 24.97
N GLU A 5 -14.68 2.95 24.41
CA GLU A 5 -13.87 2.76 23.21
C GLU A 5 -14.56 3.38 21.97
N SER A 6 -15.86 3.16 21.83
CA SER A 6 -16.66 3.72 20.72
C SER A 6 -16.65 5.25 20.76
N ARG A 7 -16.90 5.83 21.94
CA ARG A 7 -16.81 7.29 22.15
C ARG A 7 -15.42 7.84 21.80
N GLN A 8 -14.35 7.15 22.21
CA GLN A 8 -12.99 7.60 21.94
C GLN A 8 -12.67 7.54 20.44
N GLY A 9 -13.19 6.52 19.74
CA GLY A 9 -13.14 6.41 18.29
C GLY A 9 -13.77 7.64 17.62
N GLU A 10 -15.02 7.95 17.96
CA GLU A 10 -15.74 9.08 17.35
C GLU A 10 -15.06 10.43 17.57
N LEU A 11 -14.59 10.70 18.79
CA LEU A 11 -13.87 11.94 19.08
C LEU A 11 -12.53 12.03 18.33
N THR A 12 -11.89 10.88 18.06
CA THR A 12 -10.68 10.81 17.25
C THR A 12 -10.97 11.10 15.79
N SER A 13 -12.04 10.53 15.23
CA SER A 13 -12.52 10.82 13.88
C SER A 13 -12.86 12.30 13.72
N ALA A 14 -13.66 12.86 14.64
CA ALA A 14 -14.01 14.28 14.67
C ALA A 14 -12.77 15.19 14.72
N TYR A 15 -11.72 14.80 15.47
CA TYR A 15 -10.45 15.54 15.47
C TYR A 15 -9.79 15.51 14.09
N LEU A 16 -9.67 14.33 13.47
CA LEU A 16 -9.01 14.17 12.18
C LEU A 16 -9.78 14.84 11.04
N TYR A 17 -11.10 14.77 11.02
CA TYR A 17 -11.93 15.48 10.04
C TYR A 17 -11.69 16.98 10.06
N ARG A 18 -11.62 17.61 11.24
CA ARG A 18 -11.30 19.03 11.36
C ARG A 18 -9.90 19.36 10.87
N VAL A 19 -8.92 18.48 11.08
CA VAL A 19 -7.57 18.64 10.54
C VAL A 19 -7.58 18.58 9.01
N ILE A 20 -8.34 17.65 8.43
CA ILE A 20 -8.47 17.50 6.97
C ILE A 20 -9.17 18.71 6.37
N ALA A 21 -10.31 19.13 6.93
CA ALA A 21 -11.06 20.29 6.48
C ALA A 21 -10.20 21.57 6.46
N ALA A 22 -9.38 21.77 7.49
CA ALA A 22 -8.46 22.91 7.56
C ALA A 22 -7.37 22.90 6.47
N CYS A 23 -7.04 21.72 5.93
CA CYS A 23 -6.06 21.55 4.85
C CYS A 23 -6.70 21.52 3.46
N GLU A 24 -8.03 21.49 3.36
CA GLU A 24 -8.73 21.28 2.10
C GLU A 24 -8.88 22.57 1.31
N GLY A 25 -8.53 22.53 0.01
CA GLY A 25 -8.58 23.68 -0.88
C GLY A 25 -9.94 23.84 -1.56
N GLU A 26 -10.64 22.75 -1.83
CA GLU A 26 -11.93 22.76 -2.50
C GLU A 26 -13.09 22.99 -1.51
N PRO A 27 -13.93 24.03 -1.70
CA PRO A 27 -14.98 24.37 -0.73
C PRO A 27 -15.98 23.24 -0.45
N LYS A 28 -16.34 22.46 -1.48
CA LYS A 28 -17.27 21.33 -1.35
C LYS A 28 -16.72 20.23 -0.45
N ARG A 29 -15.46 19.82 -0.67
CA ARG A 29 -14.78 18.81 0.15
C ARG A 29 -14.58 19.29 1.59
N ARG A 30 -14.20 20.56 1.77
CA ARG A 30 -14.06 21.15 3.09
C ARG A 30 -15.37 21.05 3.88
N ARG A 31 -16.47 21.47 3.28
CA ARG A 31 -17.81 21.42 3.89
C ARG A 31 -18.20 19.99 4.25
N MET A 32 -17.97 19.03 3.36
CA MET A 32 -18.21 17.60 3.64
C MET A 32 -17.48 17.14 4.90
N PHE A 33 -16.18 17.41 5.03
CA PHE A 33 -15.42 17.02 6.23
C PHE A 33 -15.83 17.79 7.49
N GLU A 34 -16.31 19.03 7.36
CA GLU A 34 -16.89 19.78 8.49
C GLU A 34 -18.25 19.23 8.94
N GLU A 35 -19.03 18.66 8.03
CA GLU A 35 -20.29 17.96 8.32
C GLU A 35 -20.01 16.61 8.99
N LEU A 36 -19.13 15.78 8.42
CA LEU A 36 -18.68 14.53 9.05
C LEU A 36 -18.07 14.73 10.45
N ALA A 37 -17.37 15.86 10.68
CA ALA A 37 -16.85 16.20 12.00
C ALA A 37 -17.97 16.46 13.04
N ARG A 38 -19.09 17.06 12.60
CA ARG A 38 -20.25 17.34 13.46
C ARG A 38 -21.04 16.08 13.75
N ASP A 39 -21.16 15.19 12.78
CA ASP A 39 -21.88 13.92 12.94
C ASP A 39 -21.12 13.01 13.91
N ALA A 40 -19.80 12.90 13.77
CA ALA A 40 -18.95 12.19 14.74
C ALA A 40 -19.03 12.80 16.16
N ASP A 41 -19.13 14.13 16.30
CA ASP A 41 -19.38 14.75 17.61
C ASP A 41 -20.74 14.35 18.19
N ALA A 42 -21.78 14.22 17.35
CA ALA A 42 -23.12 13.83 17.78
C ALA A 42 -23.15 12.36 18.25
N GLN A 43 -22.52 11.45 17.50
CA GLN A 43 -22.37 10.05 17.90
C GLN A 43 -21.57 9.91 19.20
N ALA A 44 -20.49 10.68 19.36
CA ALA A 44 -19.74 10.72 20.61
C ALA A 44 -20.58 11.16 21.82
N ARG A 45 -21.55 12.07 21.62
CA ARG A 45 -22.49 12.49 22.67
C ARG A 45 -23.47 11.36 23.02
N HIS A 46 -23.99 10.65 22.02
CA HIS A 46 -24.85 9.50 22.25
C HIS A 46 -24.15 8.44 23.12
N TRP A 47 -22.90 8.10 22.80
CA TRP A 47 -22.10 7.20 23.64
C TRP A 47 -21.84 7.75 25.05
N SER A 48 -21.58 9.06 25.16
CA SER A 48 -21.41 9.74 26.46
C SER A 48 -22.65 9.62 27.35
N GLU A 49 -23.84 9.77 26.77
CA GLU A 49 -25.11 9.63 27.49
C GLU A 49 -25.33 8.18 27.95
N ARG A 50 -25.01 7.21 27.09
CA ARG A 50 -25.09 5.77 27.40
C ARG A 50 -24.14 5.37 28.53
N MET A 51 -22.95 5.96 28.57
CA MET A 51 -21.99 5.81 29.68
C MET A 51 -22.55 6.38 30.99
N ARG A 52 -23.10 7.60 30.96
CA ARG A 52 -23.70 8.24 32.14
C ARG A 52 -24.91 7.47 32.68
N ALA A 53 -25.74 6.94 31.78
CA ALA A 53 -26.85 6.06 32.15
C ALA A 53 -26.38 4.79 32.88
N SER A 54 -25.14 4.37 32.61
CA SER A 54 -24.48 3.24 33.27
C SER A 54 -23.67 3.66 34.52
N GLY A 55 -23.78 4.92 34.95
CA GLY A 55 -23.07 5.48 36.12
C GLY A 55 -21.59 5.82 35.89
N ILE A 56 -21.12 5.82 34.64
CA ILE A 56 -19.73 6.12 34.28
C ILE A 56 -19.65 7.54 33.71
N GLU A 57 -18.88 8.43 34.33
CA GLU A 57 -18.65 9.76 33.77
C GLU A 57 -17.59 9.75 32.65
N PRO A 58 -17.88 10.32 31.46
CA PRO A 58 -16.93 10.32 30.35
C PRO A 58 -15.76 11.26 30.61
N ALA A 59 -14.54 10.74 30.45
CA ALA A 59 -13.33 11.54 30.57
C ALA A 59 -13.23 12.64 29.48
N PRO A 60 -12.55 13.77 29.75
CA PRO A 60 -12.24 14.77 28.74
C PRO A 60 -11.43 14.18 27.58
N PHE A 61 -11.82 14.51 26.35
CA PHE A 61 -11.11 14.01 25.18
C PHE A 61 -9.69 14.58 25.09
N ARG A 62 -8.73 13.68 24.84
CA ARG A 62 -7.38 14.04 24.42
C ARG A 62 -7.02 13.14 23.24
N PRO A 63 -6.63 13.70 22.08
CA PRO A 63 -6.14 12.88 20.98
C PRO A 63 -4.95 12.06 21.47
N ASP A 64 -4.93 10.78 21.13
CA ASP A 64 -3.80 9.91 21.46
C ASP A 64 -2.54 10.30 20.66
N PHE A 65 -1.41 9.65 20.94
CA PHE A 65 -0.17 9.95 20.24
C PHE A 65 -0.30 9.73 18.72
N ARG A 66 -0.99 8.65 18.32
CA ARG A 66 -1.16 8.26 16.91
C ARG A 66 -1.96 9.31 16.14
N ALA A 67 -3.09 9.76 16.67
CA ALA A 67 -3.94 10.80 16.07
C ALA A 67 -3.21 12.13 15.95
N ARG A 68 -2.41 12.53 16.95
CA ARG A 68 -1.58 13.75 16.84
C ARG A 68 -0.52 13.63 15.75
N LEU A 69 0.15 12.47 15.67
CA LEU A 69 1.16 12.22 14.66
C LEU A 69 0.55 12.26 13.26
N VAL A 70 -0.55 11.53 13.03
CA VAL A 70 -1.26 11.54 11.74
C VAL A 70 -1.77 12.94 11.42
N GLY A 71 -2.37 13.64 12.37
CA GLY A 71 -2.82 15.02 12.17
C GLY A 71 -1.68 15.99 11.83
N ARG A 72 -0.46 15.78 12.36
CA ARG A 72 0.73 16.56 11.94
C ARG A 72 1.14 16.20 10.51
N LEU A 73 1.18 14.91 10.17
CA LEU A 73 1.55 14.44 8.84
C LEU A 73 0.55 14.92 7.77
N VAL A 74 -0.75 14.97 8.06
CA VAL A 74 -1.78 15.50 7.15
C VAL A 74 -1.50 16.97 6.81
N ARG A 75 -1.16 17.79 7.81
CA ARG A 75 -0.82 19.21 7.59
C ARG A 75 0.43 19.38 6.74
N MET A 76 1.38 18.45 6.80
CA MET A 76 2.64 18.51 6.05
C MET A 76 2.52 17.96 4.63
N LEU A 77 1.85 16.82 4.47
CA LEU A 77 1.85 16.03 3.24
C LEU A 77 0.53 16.13 2.47
N GLY A 78 -0.52 16.65 3.10
CA GLY A 78 -1.88 16.71 2.58
C GLY A 78 -2.68 15.42 2.84
N PRO A 79 -4.02 15.51 2.89
CA PRO A 79 -4.91 14.39 3.22
C PRO A 79 -4.87 13.26 2.19
N ALA A 80 -4.76 13.60 0.89
CA ALA A 80 -4.75 12.61 -0.18
C ALA A 80 -3.60 11.58 -0.07
N ARG A 81 -2.41 12.01 0.39
CA ARG A 81 -1.24 11.12 0.53
C ARG A 81 -1.35 10.18 1.73
N LEU A 82 -2.21 10.51 2.69
CA LEU A 82 -2.41 9.74 3.91
C LEU A 82 -3.76 9.02 3.94
N ALA A 83 -4.42 8.88 2.79
CA ALA A 83 -5.75 8.29 2.70
C ALA A 83 -5.86 6.92 3.39
N HIS A 84 -4.88 6.03 3.22
CA HIS A 84 -4.88 4.73 3.90
C HIS A 84 -4.74 4.84 5.42
N ALA A 85 -3.83 5.70 5.89
CA ALA A 85 -3.63 5.89 7.32
C ALA A 85 -4.87 6.51 7.98
N LEU A 86 -5.56 7.41 7.27
CA LEU A 86 -6.80 8.04 7.70
C LEU A 86 -7.96 7.04 7.71
N THR A 87 -8.13 6.24 6.65
CA THR A 87 -9.14 5.16 6.59
C THR A 87 -8.91 4.17 7.74
N ALA A 88 -7.65 3.80 8.02
CA ALA A 88 -7.28 2.95 9.15
C ALA A 88 -7.56 3.57 10.53
N MET A 89 -7.84 4.88 10.58
CA MET A 89 -8.22 5.63 11.78
C MET A 89 -9.70 6.04 11.76
N LYS A 90 -10.55 5.30 11.04
CA LYS A 90 -11.99 5.56 10.88
C LYS A 90 -12.33 6.94 10.28
N VAL A 91 -11.43 7.51 9.49
CA VAL A 91 -11.76 8.71 8.72
C VAL A 91 -12.44 8.27 7.43
N ARG A 92 -13.71 8.63 7.31
CA ARG A 92 -14.61 8.34 6.21
C ARG A 92 -14.48 9.35 5.07
N GLY A 93 -15.13 9.08 3.93
CA GLY A 93 -15.15 9.98 2.78
C GLY A 93 -13.81 10.09 2.04
N MET A 94 -12.86 9.17 2.24
CA MET A 94 -11.53 9.26 1.63
C MET A 94 -11.51 8.97 0.13
N SER A 95 -12.60 8.40 -0.41
CA SER A 95 -12.76 8.16 -1.84
C SER A 95 -12.75 9.44 -2.67
N VAL A 96 -13.08 10.61 -2.11
CA VAL A 96 -13.13 11.89 -2.85
C VAL A 96 -11.75 12.27 -3.43
N TYR A 97 -10.67 11.68 -2.91
CA TYR A 97 -9.31 11.89 -3.41
C TYR A 97 -8.91 10.92 -4.54
N ARG A 98 -9.67 9.86 -4.79
CA ARG A 98 -9.44 8.93 -5.91
C ARG A 98 -10.17 9.42 -7.16
N GLY A 99 -9.44 9.51 -8.27
CA GLY A 99 -9.98 9.92 -9.57
C GLY A 99 -10.83 8.81 -10.16
N GLY A 100 -12.14 8.98 -10.14
CA GLY A 100 -13.12 8.12 -10.77
C GLY A 100 -14.48 8.77 -10.61
N GLY A 101 -15.23 8.91 -11.70
CA GLY A 101 -16.62 9.37 -11.62
C GLY A 101 -17.43 8.46 -10.70
N MET A 102 -18.52 9.00 -10.17
CA MET A 102 -19.52 8.29 -9.36
C MET A 102 -19.77 6.86 -9.88
N ILE A 103 -19.54 5.85 -9.04
CA ILE A 103 -19.87 4.46 -9.38
C ILE A 103 -21.36 4.28 -9.09
N LEU A 104 -22.22 4.66 -10.03
CA LEU A 104 -23.63 4.28 -9.99
C LEU A 104 -23.71 2.76 -10.18
N PRO A 105 -24.29 1.98 -9.25
CA PRO A 105 -24.56 0.58 -9.51
C PRO A 105 -25.72 0.46 -10.50
N SER A 106 -25.43 0.54 -11.79
CA SER A 106 -26.34 0.10 -12.84
C SER A 106 -26.32 -1.44 -12.94
N LYS A 107 -27.48 -1.99 -13.29
CA LYS A 107 -27.74 -3.43 -13.47
C LYS A 107 -26.71 -4.08 -14.40
N HIS A 108 -26.44 -5.37 -14.11
CA HIS A 108 -25.64 -6.38 -14.83
C HIS A 108 -24.79 -5.94 -16.04
N ASP A 109 -23.55 -6.43 -16.00
CA ASP A 109 -22.60 -6.57 -17.10
C ASP A 109 -21.99 -5.27 -17.62
N ASP A 110 -20.95 -4.80 -16.93
CA ASP A 110 -19.77 -4.20 -17.57
C ASP A 110 -18.63 -4.08 -16.54
N VAL A 111 -18.08 -5.24 -16.15
CA VAL A 111 -16.79 -5.33 -15.44
C VAL A 111 -15.72 -5.58 -16.49
N GLY A 112 -15.43 -4.55 -17.28
CA GLY A 112 -14.44 -4.62 -18.34
C GLY A 112 -14.11 -3.22 -18.79
N GLU A 113 -12.84 -2.84 -18.65
CA GLU A 113 -12.28 -1.64 -19.24
C GLU A 113 -12.69 -0.30 -18.61
N ARG A 114 -12.00 0.08 -17.52
CA ARG A 114 -11.49 1.46 -17.29
C ARG A 114 -10.60 1.53 -16.04
N HIS A 115 -9.50 0.75 -16.03
CA HIS A 115 -8.37 1.01 -15.14
C HIS A 115 -7.16 1.46 -15.94
N ARG A 116 -7.20 2.72 -16.40
CA ARG A 116 -5.99 3.43 -16.84
C ARG A 116 -6.00 4.82 -16.22
N THR A 117 -4.89 5.09 -15.55
CA THR A 117 -4.38 6.38 -15.08
C THR A 117 -4.81 6.81 -13.68
N GLY A 118 -3.81 6.86 -12.77
CA GLY A 118 -3.84 7.74 -11.61
C GLY A 118 -3.50 7.10 -10.27
N LYS A 119 -2.24 7.30 -9.88
CA LYS A 119 -1.74 7.54 -8.51
C LYS A 119 -1.09 6.40 -7.72
N GLU A 120 0.03 6.85 -7.17
CA GLU A 120 0.98 6.25 -6.23
C GLU A 120 0.30 5.89 -4.91
N GLY A 121 0.80 4.83 -4.27
CA GLY A 121 0.43 4.50 -2.89
C GLY A 121 -0.82 3.65 -2.76
N ALA A 122 -0.88 2.50 -3.41
CA ALA A 122 -1.66 1.36 -2.94
C ALA A 122 -1.00 0.11 -3.50
N THR A 123 -0.75 -0.85 -2.61
CA THR A 123 -0.16 -2.16 -2.88
C THR A 123 -0.73 -2.80 -4.14
N ALA A 124 0.22 -3.33 -4.90
CA ALA A 124 0.13 -3.64 -6.30
C ALA A 124 -0.56 -4.98 -6.57
N VAL A 125 -1.88 -5.00 -6.69
CA VAL A 125 -2.59 -6.11 -7.35
C VAL A 125 -3.74 -5.57 -8.21
N SER A 126 -3.39 -4.84 -9.26
CA SER A 126 -4.18 -4.77 -10.48
C SER A 126 -3.21 -4.97 -11.66
N SER A 127 -3.67 -5.42 -12.82
CA SER A 127 -2.81 -6.02 -13.87
C SER A 127 -1.60 -5.18 -14.35
N GLY A 128 -1.59 -3.85 -14.11
CA GLY A 128 -0.42 -2.98 -14.34
C GLY A 128 0.54 -2.81 -13.13
N GLY A 129 0.09 -3.09 -11.91
CA GLY A 129 0.88 -3.07 -10.68
C GLY A 129 1.69 -4.35 -10.46
N SER A 130 1.13 -5.50 -10.81
CA SER A 130 1.76 -6.82 -10.66
C SER A 130 3.05 -6.95 -11.48
N LEU A 131 3.05 -6.46 -12.72
CA LEU A 131 4.24 -6.46 -13.57
C LEU A 131 5.35 -5.57 -13.00
N ARG A 132 4.99 -4.39 -12.48
CA ARG A 132 5.96 -3.49 -11.84
C ARG A 132 6.58 -4.13 -10.59
N ALA A 133 5.76 -4.76 -9.74
CA ALA A 133 6.23 -5.46 -8.55
C ALA A 133 7.16 -6.62 -8.89
N ALA A 134 6.81 -7.42 -9.90
CA ALA A 134 7.67 -8.51 -10.39
C ALA A 134 9.03 -8.00 -10.90
N VAL A 135 9.03 -6.91 -11.68
CA VAL A 135 10.26 -6.29 -12.17
C VAL A 135 11.12 -5.75 -11.02
N PHE A 136 10.50 -5.15 -9.99
CA PHE A 136 11.23 -4.72 -8.80
C PHE A 136 11.81 -5.89 -8.01
N GLY A 137 11.06 -6.97 -7.81
CA GLY A 137 11.56 -8.18 -7.13
C GLY A 137 12.72 -8.81 -7.87
N ALA A 138 12.62 -8.95 -9.20
CA ALA A 138 13.73 -9.46 -10.02
C ALA A 138 14.96 -8.55 -9.98
N ASN A 139 14.77 -7.23 -10.02
CA ASN A 139 15.87 -6.29 -9.90
C ASN A 139 16.53 -6.36 -8.51
N ASP A 140 15.75 -6.44 -7.44
CA ASP A 140 16.25 -6.52 -6.07
C ASP A 140 17.06 -7.81 -5.85
N GLY A 141 16.54 -8.96 -6.29
CA GLY A 141 17.25 -10.24 -6.25
C GLY A 141 18.56 -10.21 -7.05
N LEU A 142 18.53 -9.63 -8.25
CA LEU A 142 19.72 -9.49 -9.10
C LEU A 142 20.79 -8.62 -8.45
N VAL A 143 20.46 -7.41 -8.01
CA VAL A 143 21.43 -6.47 -7.42
C VAL A 143 21.97 -7.02 -6.11
N SER A 144 21.10 -7.49 -5.21
CA SER A 144 21.51 -7.96 -3.89
C SER A 144 22.41 -9.19 -3.97
N ASN A 145 22.03 -10.20 -4.76
CA ASN A 145 22.82 -11.42 -4.84
C ASN A 145 24.11 -11.24 -5.66
N ALA A 146 24.10 -10.43 -6.72
CA ALA A 146 25.33 -10.08 -7.44
C ALA A 146 26.31 -9.32 -6.54
N SER A 147 25.81 -8.39 -5.71
CA SER A 147 26.64 -7.65 -4.76
C SER A 147 27.21 -8.57 -3.66
N LEU A 148 26.40 -9.50 -3.16
CA LEU A 148 26.87 -10.51 -2.19
C LEU A 148 27.99 -11.38 -2.79
N ILE A 149 27.77 -11.90 -4.00
CA ILE A 149 28.76 -12.70 -4.74
C ILE A 149 30.05 -11.93 -4.97
N LEU A 150 29.96 -10.65 -5.38
CA LEU A 150 31.11 -9.78 -5.56
C LEU A 150 31.86 -9.51 -4.25
N GLY A 151 31.15 -9.28 -3.15
CA GLY A 151 31.76 -9.11 -1.84
C GLY A 151 32.55 -10.34 -1.41
N VAL A 152 31.96 -11.53 -1.53
CA VAL A 152 32.64 -12.79 -1.18
C VAL A 152 33.83 -13.03 -2.10
N ALA A 153 33.66 -12.85 -3.41
CA ALA A 153 34.73 -13.03 -4.38
C ALA A 153 35.91 -12.05 -4.17
N GLY A 154 35.62 -10.85 -3.66
CA GLY A 154 36.65 -9.88 -3.26
C GLY A 154 37.48 -10.32 -2.05
N ALA A 155 36.87 -11.06 -1.11
CA ALA A 155 37.53 -11.59 0.08
C ALA A 155 38.25 -12.92 -0.19
N ALA A 156 37.59 -13.85 -0.90
CA ALA A 156 38.11 -15.18 -1.22
C ALA A 156 37.60 -15.61 -2.62
N PRO A 157 38.49 -15.82 -3.61
CA PRO A 157 38.09 -16.13 -4.99
C PRO A 157 37.71 -17.60 -5.22
N ASP A 158 37.50 -18.39 -4.16
CA ASP A 158 37.08 -19.79 -4.30
C ASP A 158 35.65 -19.90 -4.85
N GLY A 159 35.51 -20.51 -6.02
CA GLY A 159 34.22 -20.62 -6.71
C GLY A 159 33.17 -21.43 -5.95
N SER A 160 33.58 -22.36 -5.09
CA SER A 160 32.65 -23.17 -4.29
C SER A 160 32.08 -22.36 -3.14
N ILE A 161 32.90 -21.55 -2.47
CA ILE A 161 32.47 -20.61 -1.42
C ILE A 161 31.52 -19.56 -2.02
N VAL A 162 31.85 -19.02 -3.20
CA VAL A 162 31.00 -18.05 -3.89
C VAL A 162 29.65 -18.66 -4.27
N LEU A 163 29.63 -19.86 -4.85
CA LEU A 163 28.39 -20.55 -5.22
C LEU A 163 27.52 -20.85 -4.00
N LEU A 164 28.12 -21.43 -2.94
CA LEU A 164 27.41 -21.71 -1.69
C LEU A 164 26.78 -20.45 -1.11
N THR A 165 27.56 -19.36 -1.06
CA THR A 165 27.09 -18.10 -0.48
C THR A 165 26.00 -17.46 -1.32
N GLY A 166 26.12 -17.46 -2.64
CA GLY A 166 25.08 -16.91 -3.50
C GLY A 166 23.80 -17.75 -3.51
N VAL A 167 23.87 -19.08 -3.36
CA VAL A 167 22.67 -19.93 -3.19
C VAL A 167 22.02 -19.65 -1.83
N ALA A 168 22.81 -19.54 -0.76
CA ALA A 168 22.30 -19.19 0.55
C ALA A 168 21.66 -17.79 0.55
N GLY A 169 22.29 -16.80 -0.09
CA GLY A 169 21.78 -15.45 -0.26
C GLY A 169 20.50 -15.38 -1.08
N LEU A 170 20.42 -16.14 -2.18
CA LEU A 170 19.20 -16.29 -2.98
C LEU A 170 18.05 -16.81 -2.13
N LEU A 171 18.24 -17.93 -1.42
CA LEU A 171 17.18 -18.54 -0.63
C LEU A 171 16.76 -17.63 0.53
N ALA A 172 17.73 -17.12 1.29
CA ALA A 172 17.47 -16.22 2.41
C ALA A 172 16.73 -14.96 1.96
N GLY A 173 17.17 -14.33 0.87
CA GLY A 173 16.53 -13.14 0.30
C GLY A 173 15.12 -13.43 -0.23
N ALA A 174 14.93 -14.51 -0.98
CA ALA A 174 13.64 -14.88 -1.53
C ALA A 174 12.62 -15.18 -0.43
N PHE A 175 12.99 -15.95 0.59
CA PHE A 175 12.13 -16.23 1.74
C PHE A 175 11.82 -14.97 2.53
N SER A 176 12.81 -14.11 2.78
CA SER A 176 12.61 -12.84 3.48
C SER A 176 11.62 -11.93 2.73
N MET A 177 11.79 -11.78 1.42
CA MET A 177 10.92 -10.96 0.59
C MET A 177 9.50 -11.55 0.51
N GLY A 178 9.38 -12.87 0.30
CA GLY A 178 8.08 -13.55 0.25
C GLY A 178 7.33 -13.47 1.59
N ALA A 179 8.01 -13.70 2.70
CA ALA A 179 7.42 -13.58 4.04
C ALA A 179 7.03 -12.14 4.38
N GLY A 180 7.87 -11.17 4.04
CA GLY A 180 7.59 -9.74 4.22
C GLY A 180 6.34 -9.31 3.45
N GLU A 181 6.22 -9.73 2.19
CA GLU A 181 5.06 -9.43 1.36
C GLU A 181 3.79 -10.12 1.88
N TYR A 182 3.89 -11.38 2.32
CA TYR A 182 2.77 -12.09 2.94
C TYR A 182 2.22 -11.33 4.14
N VAL A 183 3.10 -10.97 5.08
CA VAL A 183 2.72 -10.25 6.31
C VAL A 183 2.13 -8.90 5.96
N SER A 184 2.75 -8.15 5.04
CA SER A 184 2.26 -6.83 4.62
C SER A 184 0.84 -6.90 4.06
N VAL A 185 0.59 -7.76 3.07
CA VAL A 185 -0.72 -7.90 2.43
C VAL A 185 -1.74 -8.52 3.38
N ARG A 186 -1.33 -9.46 4.24
CA ARG A 186 -2.20 -10.06 5.26
C ARG A 186 -2.68 -9.01 6.26
N SER A 187 -1.78 -8.21 6.82
CA SER A 187 -2.15 -7.16 7.77
C SER A 187 -3.04 -6.10 7.14
N GLN A 188 -2.78 -5.73 5.88
CA GLN A 188 -3.65 -4.82 5.13
C GLN A 188 -5.06 -5.40 4.94
N ARG A 189 -5.13 -6.68 4.55
CA ARG A 189 -6.41 -7.38 4.37
C ARG A 189 -7.20 -7.47 5.67
N GLU A 190 -6.55 -7.83 6.78
CA GLU A 190 -7.19 -7.89 8.10
C GLU A 190 -7.73 -6.52 8.53
N MET A 191 -6.99 -5.45 8.26
CA MET A 191 -7.45 -4.08 8.48
C MET A 191 -8.71 -3.77 7.65
N TYR A 192 -8.73 -4.14 6.37
CA TYR A 192 -9.90 -3.93 5.50
C TYR A 192 -11.11 -4.76 5.93
N GLU A 193 -10.91 -6.03 6.26
CA GLU A 193 -11.95 -6.91 6.79
C GLU A 193 -12.55 -6.35 8.07
N HIS A 194 -11.71 -5.80 8.96
CA HIS A 194 -12.16 -5.12 10.18
C HIS A 194 -12.99 -3.87 9.89
N GLN A 195 -12.56 -3.00 8.98
CA GLN A 195 -13.32 -1.80 8.60
C GLN A 195 -14.68 -2.17 7.98
N ILE A 196 -14.73 -3.15 7.08
CA ILE A 196 -15.99 -3.64 6.49
C ILE A 196 -16.91 -4.26 7.55
N ALA A 197 -16.35 -4.88 8.58
CA ALA A 197 -17.14 -5.42 9.69
C ALA A 197 -17.75 -4.33 10.57
N LEU A 198 -17.00 -3.24 10.83
CA LEU A 198 -17.49 -2.06 11.54
C LEU A 198 -18.61 -1.38 10.74
N GLU A 199 -18.37 -1.13 9.46
CA GLU A 199 -19.35 -0.51 8.56
C GLU A 199 -20.67 -1.29 8.50
N ARG A 200 -20.57 -2.63 8.49
CA ARG A 200 -21.75 -3.49 8.55
C ARG A 200 -22.53 -3.34 9.86
N ALA A 201 -21.84 -3.14 10.98
CA ALA A 201 -22.47 -2.94 12.28
C ALA A 201 -23.13 -1.56 12.37
N GLU A 202 -22.43 -0.52 11.90
CA GLU A 202 -22.91 0.86 11.87
C GLU A 202 -24.14 0.99 10.94
N LEU A 203 -24.12 0.40 9.74
CA LEU A 203 -25.27 0.32 8.84
C LEU A 203 -26.49 -0.41 9.44
N ALA A 204 -26.27 -1.37 10.33
CA ALA A 204 -27.34 -2.11 10.99
C ALA A 204 -27.94 -1.35 12.19
N GLU A 205 -27.12 -0.57 12.90
CA GLU A 205 -27.54 0.19 14.08
C GLU A 205 -28.09 1.58 13.71
N TYR A 206 -27.49 2.25 12.71
CA TYR A 206 -27.75 3.64 12.32
C TYR A 206 -27.94 3.83 10.80
N PRO A 207 -28.91 3.15 10.17
CA PRO A 207 -29.08 3.19 8.70
C PRO A 207 -29.37 4.58 8.14
N GLU A 208 -30.08 5.43 8.89
CA GLU A 208 -30.38 6.79 8.43
C GLU A 208 -29.15 7.70 8.46
N GLU A 209 -28.23 7.49 9.43
CA GLU A 209 -26.98 8.25 9.52
C GLU A 209 -26.04 7.86 8.37
N GLU A 210 -25.88 6.56 8.11
CA GLU A 210 -25.07 6.08 6.97
C GLU A 210 -25.61 6.53 5.60
N ALA A 211 -26.94 6.70 5.49
CA ALA A 211 -27.54 7.28 4.29
C ALA A 211 -27.15 8.75 4.11
N GLU A 212 -27.13 9.55 5.18
CA GLU A 212 -26.73 10.96 5.08
C GLU A 212 -25.24 11.09 4.77
N GLU A 213 -24.39 10.28 5.38
CA GLU A 213 -22.94 10.28 5.08
C GLU A 213 -22.66 9.96 3.61
N LEU A 214 -23.33 8.93 3.09
CA LEU A 214 -23.20 8.59 1.68
C LEU A 214 -23.72 9.71 0.77
N ALA A 215 -24.78 10.42 1.17
CA ALA A 215 -25.28 11.58 0.45
C ALA A 215 -24.26 12.73 0.43
N LEU A 216 -23.57 12.99 1.55
CA LEU A 216 -22.49 13.99 1.63
C LEU A 216 -21.36 13.66 0.66
N ILE A 217 -20.97 12.39 0.57
CA ILE A 217 -19.93 11.91 -0.35
C ILE A 217 -20.37 12.09 -1.81
N PHE A 218 -21.61 11.72 -2.16
CA PHE A 218 -22.13 11.91 -3.51
C PHE A 218 -22.21 13.39 -3.90
N ALA A 219 -22.64 14.26 -2.99
CA ALA A 219 -22.70 15.71 -3.22
C ALA A 219 -21.30 16.30 -3.40
N ALA A 220 -20.32 15.87 -2.60
CA ALA A 220 -18.93 16.27 -2.75
C ALA A 220 -18.31 15.81 -4.09
N ARG A 221 -18.81 14.70 -4.65
CA ARG A 221 -18.45 14.21 -5.99
C ARG A 221 -19.24 14.87 -7.13
N GLY A 222 -20.17 15.76 -6.81
CA GLY A 222 -20.87 16.61 -7.79
C GLY A 222 -22.32 16.26 -8.05
N MET A 223 -22.91 15.29 -7.33
CA MET A 223 -24.37 15.07 -7.36
C MET A 223 -25.10 16.28 -6.75
N ASP A 224 -26.31 16.57 -7.21
CA ASP A 224 -27.21 17.49 -6.51
C ASP A 224 -27.51 16.97 -5.09
N GLU A 225 -27.59 17.84 -4.08
CA GLU A 225 -27.82 17.44 -2.68
C GLU A 225 -29.15 16.69 -2.50
N GLU A 226 -30.23 17.12 -3.16
CA GLU A 226 -31.54 16.45 -3.04
C GLU A 226 -31.53 15.08 -3.73
N GLU A 227 -30.82 14.98 -4.86
CA GLU A 227 -30.63 13.72 -5.56
C GLU A 227 -29.75 12.76 -4.76
N ALA A 228 -28.70 13.27 -4.12
CA ALA A 228 -27.79 12.50 -3.26
C ALA A 228 -28.51 11.87 -2.08
N ARG A 229 -29.31 12.65 -1.34
CA ARG A 229 -30.11 12.13 -0.20
C ARG A 229 -31.12 11.09 -0.66
N ARG A 230 -31.84 11.35 -1.76
CA ARG A 230 -32.79 10.39 -2.34
C ARG A 230 -32.09 9.09 -2.77
N HIS A 231 -30.93 9.19 -3.40
CA HIS A 231 -30.19 8.04 -3.89
C HIS A 231 -29.64 7.18 -2.73
N ALA A 232 -28.99 7.82 -1.75
CA ALA A 232 -28.45 7.14 -0.59
C ALA A 232 -29.56 6.47 0.25
N GLY A 233 -30.67 7.17 0.52
CA GLY A 233 -31.80 6.60 1.26
C GLY A 233 -32.50 5.44 0.52
N ALA A 234 -32.48 5.43 -0.82
CA ALA A 234 -32.95 4.28 -1.58
C ALA A 234 -31.99 3.09 -1.51
N LEU A 235 -30.68 3.35 -1.44
CA LEU A 235 -29.64 2.33 -1.41
C LEU A 235 -29.60 1.56 -0.08
N VAL A 236 -29.74 2.27 1.05
CA VAL A 236 -29.73 1.66 2.40
C VAL A 236 -30.88 0.66 2.62
N ARG A 237 -31.93 0.70 1.80
CA ARG A 237 -33.00 -0.31 1.81
C ARG A 237 -32.52 -1.73 1.48
N ASP A 238 -31.40 -1.84 0.78
CA ASP A 238 -30.71 -3.11 0.55
C ASP A 238 -29.35 -3.07 1.27
N PRO A 239 -29.25 -3.63 2.48
CA PRO A 239 -28.02 -3.59 3.28
C PRO A 239 -26.80 -4.18 2.57
N SER A 240 -27.00 -5.15 1.66
CA SER A 240 -25.89 -5.77 0.93
C SER A 240 -25.33 -4.85 -0.14
N ARG A 241 -26.20 -4.09 -0.83
CA ARG A 241 -25.78 -3.09 -1.82
C ARG A 241 -25.25 -1.83 -1.15
N ALA A 242 -25.87 -1.39 -0.06
CA ALA A 242 -25.40 -0.27 0.73
C ALA A 242 -23.99 -0.52 1.26
N LEU A 243 -23.74 -1.68 1.89
CA LEU A 243 -22.41 -2.00 2.39
C LEU A 243 -21.33 -2.05 1.29
N GLN A 244 -21.67 -2.57 0.10
CA GLN A 244 -20.74 -2.57 -1.02
C GLN A 244 -20.41 -1.15 -1.51
N THR A 245 -21.42 -0.28 -1.54
CA THR A 245 -21.22 1.11 -1.93
C THR A 245 -20.49 1.90 -0.86
N LEU A 246 -20.83 1.76 0.42
CA LEU A 246 -20.10 2.38 1.54
C LEU A 246 -18.63 1.96 1.52
N ALA A 247 -18.35 0.66 1.38
CA ALA A 247 -16.97 0.20 1.26
C ALA A 247 -16.21 0.86 0.08
N ARG A 248 -16.86 1.12 -1.06
CA ARG A 248 -16.23 1.74 -2.24
C ARG A 248 -16.14 3.26 -2.16
N GLU A 249 -17.24 3.91 -1.81
CA GLU A 249 -17.42 5.35 -1.84
C GLU A 249 -16.96 6.01 -0.55
N GLU A 250 -16.89 5.31 0.56
CA GLU A 250 -16.45 5.86 1.83
C GLU A 250 -15.03 5.40 2.16
N LEU A 251 -14.82 4.07 2.23
CA LEU A 251 -13.53 3.48 2.59
C LEU A 251 -12.55 3.45 1.41
N GLY A 252 -13.04 3.59 0.17
CA GLY A 252 -12.21 3.43 -1.01
C GLY A 252 -11.70 2.00 -1.21
N LEU A 253 -12.44 1.00 -0.76
CA LEU A 253 -12.08 -0.41 -0.83
C LEU A 253 -12.99 -1.11 -1.85
N ASP A 254 -12.45 -2.10 -2.55
CA ASP A 254 -13.29 -3.06 -3.27
C ASP A 254 -13.45 -4.31 -2.41
N PRO A 255 -14.63 -4.57 -1.82
CA PRO A 255 -14.85 -5.76 -1.00
C PRO A 255 -14.56 -7.07 -1.74
N GLY A 256 -14.68 -7.06 -3.08
CA GLY A 256 -14.41 -8.22 -3.92
C GLY A 256 -12.92 -8.49 -4.19
N ASP A 257 -12.05 -7.51 -3.95
CA ASP A 257 -10.63 -7.60 -4.26
C ASP A 257 -9.76 -6.96 -3.17
N LEU A 258 -9.66 -7.66 -2.03
CA LEU A 258 -8.79 -7.27 -0.90
C LEU A 258 -7.33 -7.73 -1.08
N GLY A 259 -6.97 -8.25 -2.26
CA GLY A 259 -5.68 -8.87 -2.51
C GLY A 259 -5.52 -10.27 -1.90
N SER A 260 -4.53 -10.99 -2.42
CA SER A 260 -4.15 -12.34 -2.00
C SER A 260 -2.76 -12.33 -1.36
N PRO A 261 -2.64 -12.51 -0.03
CA PRO A 261 -1.34 -12.60 0.64
C PRO A 261 -0.43 -13.69 0.05
N TRP A 262 -0.99 -14.86 -0.27
CA TRP A 262 -0.24 -15.95 -0.88
C TRP A 262 0.21 -15.65 -2.32
N GLY A 263 -0.65 -14.98 -3.10
CA GLY A 263 -0.32 -14.56 -4.46
C GLY A 263 0.84 -13.55 -4.46
N ALA A 264 0.76 -12.54 -3.60
CA ALA A 264 1.81 -11.54 -3.43
C ALA A 264 3.13 -12.17 -2.94
N ALA A 265 3.07 -13.00 -1.89
CA ALA A 265 4.24 -13.69 -1.35
C ALA A 265 4.94 -14.58 -2.38
N THR A 266 4.17 -15.40 -3.11
CA THR A 266 4.73 -16.34 -4.10
C THR A 266 5.31 -15.59 -5.29
N SER A 267 4.63 -14.55 -5.78
CA SER A 267 5.14 -13.75 -6.89
C SER A 267 6.42 -12.98 -6.54
N SER A 268 6.49 -12.41 -5.33
CA SER A 268 7.70 -11.73 -4.82
C SER A 268 8.86 -12.71 -4.62
N PHE A 269 8.59 -13.87 -4.01
CA PHE A 269 9.58 -14.95 -3.85
C PHE A 269 10.16 -15.38 -5.20
N LEU A 270 9.31 -15.70 -6.18
CA LEU A 270 9.74 -16.18 -7.49
C LEU A 270 10.48 -15.08 -8.26
N SER A 271 9.98 -13.85 -8.24
CA SER A 271 10.63 -12.74 -8.93
C SER A 271 12.03 -12.48 -8.36
N PHE A 272 12.17 -12.43 -7.04
CA PHE A 272 13.47 -12.31 -6.37
C PHE A 272 14.38 -13.48 -6.72
N ALA A 273 13.91 -14.71 -6.58
CA ALA A 273 14.69 -15.90 -6.86
C ALA A 273 15.19 -15.93 -8.31
N LEU A 274 14.34 -15.58 -9.28
CA LEU A 274 14.73 -15.48 -10.69
C LEU A 274 15.82 -14.43 -10.91
N GLY A 275 15.69 -13.24 -10.31
CA GLY A 275 16.72 -12.20 -10.37
C GLY A 275 18.04 -12.65 -9.75
N ALA A 276 17.98 -13.20 -8.54
CA ALA A 276 19.14 -13.66 -7.78
C ALA A 276 19.84 -14.88 -8.41
N SER A 277 19.15 -15.63 -9.27
CA SER A 277 19.72 -16.77 -10.00
C SER A 277 20.71 -16.34 -11.09
N VAL A 278 20.48 -15.18 -11.73
CA VAL A 278 21.27 -14.69 -12.86
C VAL A 278 22.78 -14.65 -12.56
N PRO A 279 23.26 -14.04 -11.44
CA PRO A 279 24.69 -14.02 -11.13
C PRO A 279 25.26 -15.40 -10.76
N LEU A 280 24.42 -16.38 -10.40
CA LEU A 280 24.83 -17.74 -10.03
C LEU A 280 25.06 -18.66 -11.23
N VAL A 281 24.29 -18.49 -12.31
CA VAL A 281 24.33 -19.39 -13.49
C VAL A 281 25.77 -19.62 -13.99
N PRO A 282 26.63 -18.59 -14.11
CA PRO A 282 27.99 -18.82 -14.57
C PRO A 282 28.86 -19.66 -13.63
N PHE A 283 28.62 -19.64 -12.32
CA PHE A 283 29.36 -20.49 -11.37
C PHE A 283 28.91 -21.95 -11.40
N VAL A 284 27.67 -22.21 -11.82
CA VAL A 284 27.16 -23.57 -11.99
C VAL A 284 27.71 -24.20 -13.29
N ILE A 285 27.77 -23.41 -14.37
CA ILE A 285 28.13 -23.89 -15.72
C ILE A 285 29.63 -23.80 -15.99
N ALA A 286 30.24 -22.64 -15.73
CA ALA A 286 31.65 -22.39 -16.01
C ALA A 286 32.48 -22.63 -14.75
N ARG A 287 33.09 -23.81 -14.63
CA ARG A 287 34.07 -24.09 -13.57
C ARG A 287 35.44 -23.57 -14.01
N GLY A 288 35.82 -22.38 -13.56
CA GLY A 288 37.15 -21.83 -13.85
C GLY A 288 37.35 -20.36 -13.43
N PRO A 289 38.57 -19.83 -13.55
CA PRO A 289 38.94 -18.48 -13.11
C PRO A 289 38.17 -17.35 -13.83
N GLY A 290 37.50 -17.65 -14.94
CA GLY A 290 36.64 -16.70 -15.68
C GLY A 290 35.20 -16.61 -15.19
N ALA A 291 34.75 -17.48 -14.27
CA ALA A 291 33.34 -17.54 -13.86
C ALA A 291 32.81 -16.22 -13.28
N LEU A 292 33.64 -15.54 -12.49
CA LEU A 292 33.32 -14.24 -11.90
C LEU A 292 33.12 -13.16 -12.99
N ALA A 293 34.03 -13.09 -13.97
CA ALA A 293 33.92 -12.11 -15.05
C ALA A 293 32.66 -12.33 -15.90
N VAL A 294 32.33 -13.59 -16.18
CA VAL A 294 31.08 -13.96 -16.88
C VAL A 294 29.85 -13.61 -16.03
N SER A 295 29.88 -13.88 -14.72
CA SER A 295 28.81 -13.49 -13.79
C SER A 295 28.57 -11.98 -13.76
N VAL A 296 29.64 -11.19 -13.70
CA VAL A 296 29.54 -9.72 -13.77
C VAL A 296 28.96 -9.27 -15.11
N ALA A 297 29.43 -9.81 -16.22
CA ALA A 297 28.95 -9.43 -17.56
C ALA A 297 27.47 -9.77 -17.76
N VAL A 298 27.06 -10.99 -17.36
CA VAL A 298 25.66 -11.43 -17.46
C VAL A 298 24.75 -10.62 -16.53
N SER A 299 25.20 -10.32 -15.31
CA SER A 299 24.44 -9.48 -14.37
C SER A 299 24.30 -8.04 -14.85
N ALA A 300 25.37 -7.46 -15.41
CA ALA A 300 25.35 -6.14 -16.02
C ALA A 300 24.38 -6.07 -17.22
N ALA A 301 24.40 -7.07 -18.09
CA ALA A 301 23.48 -7.18 -19.21
C ALA A 301 22.02 -7.31 -18.74
N ALA A 302 21.76 -8.14 -17.72
CA ALA A 302 20.43 -8.31 -17.14
C ALA A 302 19.92 -7.02 -16.46
N LEU A 303 20.77 -6.31 -15.71
CA LEU A 303 20.42 -5.01 -15.11
C LEU A 303 20.08 -3.97 -16.17
N PHE A 304 20.88 -3.91 -17.23
CA PHE A 304 20.61 -3.00 -18.34
C PHE A 304 19.28 -3.36 -19.03
N ALA A 305 19.03 -4.65 -19.29
CA ALA A 305 17.81 -5.13 -19.91
C ALA A 305 16.57 -4.83 -19.05
N ILE A 306 16.63 -5.06 -17.74
CA ILE A 306 15.57 -4.72 -16.79
C ILE A 306 15.34 -3.20 -16.79
N GLY A 307 16.41 -2.41 -16.69
CA GLY A 307 16.33 -0.95 -16.74
C GLY A 307 15.74 -0.42 -18.05
N ALA A 308 16.11 -0.99 -19.19
CA ALA A 308 15.56 -0.66 -20.50
C ALA A 308 14.07 -1.06 -20.61
N ALA A 309 13.72 -2.26 -20.14
CA ALA A 309 12.33 -2.73 -20.13
C ALA A 309 11.42 -1.85 -19.25
N THR A 310 11.92 -1.36 -18.09
CA THR A 310 11.14 -0.41 -17.27
C THR A 310 10.88 0.92 -17.97
N SER A 311 11.69 1.29 -18.96
CA SER A 311 11.51 2.53 -19.72
C SER A 311 10.25 2.48 -20.60
N LEU A 312 9.86 1.29 -21.08
CA LEU A 312 8.64 1.05 -21.85
C LEU A 312 7.39 1.49 -21.09
N PHE A 313 7.42 1.38 -19.75
CA PHE A 313 6.29 1.73 -18.88
C PHE A 313 6.34 3.17 -18.36
N THR A 314 7.44 3.89 -18.56
CA THR A 314 7.65 5.25 -18.01
C THR A 314 7.75 6.33 -19.07
N GLY A 315 7.72 5.98 -20.35
CA GLY A 315 7.88 6.93 -21.47
C GLY A 315 9.26 7.58 -21.54
N ARG A 316 10.24 7.08 -20.78
CA ARG A 316 11.63 7.55 -20.78
C ARG A 316 12.47 6.72 -21.75
N GLY A 317 13.60 7.28 -22.20
CA GLY A 317 14.52 6.59 -23.10
C GLY A 317 15.08 5.29 -22.50
N ALA A 318 15.03 4.20 -23.27
CA ALA A 318 15.49 2.86 -22.85
C ALA A 318 16.95 2.85 -22.43
N LEU A 319 17.79 3.56 -23.17
CA LEU A 319 19.21 3.71 -22.84
C LEU A 319 19.40 4.35 -21.46
N ALA A 320 18.67 5.42 -21.15
CA ALA A 320 18.76 6.09 -19.86
C ALA A 320 18.29 5.19 -18.70
N GLY A 321 17.22 4.41 -18.91
CA GLY A 321 16.74 3.43 -17.94
C GLY A 321 17.76 2.32 -17.66
N GLY A 322 18.34 1.75 -18.72
CA GLY A 322 19.36 0.70 -18.64
C GLY A 322 20.66 1.18 -18.00
N VAL A 323 21.19 2.32 -18.44
CA VAL A 323 22.43 2.91 -17.87
C VAL A 323 22.25 3.25 -16.39
N ARG A 324 21.08 3.76 -16.00
CA ARG A 324 20.80 4.04 -14.58
C ARG A 324 20.85 2.78 -13.72
N MET A 325 20.20 1.70 -14.15
CA MET A 325 20.21 0.44 -13.39
C MET A 325 21.60 -0.18 -13.36
N LEU A 326 22.32 -0.15 -14.48
CA LEU A 326 23.71 -0.60 -14.54
C LEU A 326 24.60 0.21 -13.61
N GLY A 327 24.45 1.54 -13.57
CA GLY A 327 25.22 2.42 -12.69
C GLY A 327 24.97 2.13 -11.20
N ILE A 328 23.71 1.93 -10.81
CA ILE A 328 23.34 1.56 -9.43
C ILE A 328 23.96 0.21 -9.06
N GLY A 329 23.80 -0.80 -9.91
CA GLY A 329 24.35 -2.14 -9.67
C GLY A 329 25.88 -2.15 -9.65
N ALA A 330 26.53 -1.41 -10.56
CA ALA A 330 27.98 -1.28 -10.59
C ALA A 330 28.53 -0.61 -9.32
N CYS A 331 27.87 0.45 -8.82
CA CYS A 331 28.23 1.08 -7.55
C CYS A 331 28.09 0.11 -6.37
N ALA A 332 26.96 -0.60 -6.26
CA ALA A 332 26.73 -1.57 -5.19
C ALA A 332 27.75 -2.73 -5.24
N GLY A 333 27.99 -3.27 -6.43
CA GLY A 333 28.97 -4.33 -6.65
C GLY A 333 30.41 -3.89 -6.35
N ALA A 334 30.81 -2.69 -6.79
CA ALA A 334 32.15 -2.15 -6.54
C ALA A 334 32.38 -1.90 -5.04
N LEU A 335 31.38 -1.35 -4.33
CA LEU A 335 31.45 -1.13 -2.88
C LEU A 335 31.60 -2.46 -2.14
N THR A 336 30.73 -3.43 -2.43
CA THR A 336 30.76 -4.74 -1.77
C THR A 336 32.05 -5.51 -2.07
N TYR A 337 32.51 -5.53 -3.31
CA TYR A 337 33.81 -6.11 -3.68
C TYR A 337 34.97 -5.47 -2.92
N THR A 338 34.98 -4.14 -2.80
CA THR A 338 36.03 -3.40 -2.08
C THR A 338 36.01 -3.75 -0.59
N VAL A 339 34.84 -3.77 0.04
CA VAL A 339 34.69 -4.19 1.44
C VAL A 339 35.18 -5.63 1.62
N GLY A 340 34.77 -6.54 0.74
CA GLY A 340 35.25 -7.92 0.73
C GLY A 340 36.77 -8.01 0.67
N ARG A 341 37.40 -7.27 -0.25
CA ARG A 341 38.85 -7.22 -0.39
C ARG A 341 39.56 -6.68 0.86
N LEU A 342 39.02 -5.64 1.50
CA LEU A 342 39.58 -5.10 2.73
C LEU A 342 39.50 -6.10 3.89
N LEU A 343 38.37 -6.80 4.02
CA LEU A 343 38.17 -7.80 5.07
C LEU A 343 39.00 -9.07 4.83
N GLY A 344 39.13 -9.52 3.58
CA GLY A 344 39.98 -10.66 3.21
C GLY A 344 41.46 -10.41 3.50
N VAL A 345 41.92 -9.16 3.38
CA VAL A 345 43.30 -8.77 3.75
C VAL A 345 43.51 -8.73 5.26
N GLY A 346 42.46 -8.49 6.06
CA GLY A 346 42.55 -8.39 7.52
C GLY A 346 42.29 -9.69 8.29
N LEU A 347 41.67 -10.70 7.65
CA LEU A 347 41.34 -12.00 8.25
C LEU A 347 42.29 -13.14 7.80
N GLY A 348 43.18 -12.86 6.84
CA GLY A 348 44.16 -13.79 6.28
C GLY A 348 45.54 -13.72 6.92
#